data_AF-A0A1Q7V719-F1
#
_entry.id   AF-A0A1Q7V719-F1
#
_cell.length_a   1.000
_cell.length_b   1.000
_cell.length_c   1.000
_cell.angle_alpha   90.00
_cell.angle_beta   90.00
_cell.angle_gamma   90.00
#
_symmetry.space_group_name_H-M   'P 1'
#
loop_
_entity.id
_entity.type
_entity.pdbx_description
1 polymer ?
#
loop_
_entity_poly.entity_id
_entity_poly.type
_entity_poly.pdbx_seq_one_letter_code
_entity_poly.pdbx_strand_id
1 'polypeptide(L)'
;MRCAVEVTIVTRPNCLFQKALLMLCAALAPLASARPQERDVPGKPIGKISVLGSLILLELDEGALGQQNLFDLGQHTLRFTPGSAGYRIENLRLRWDGEFGEQLNGPQVTLHNFSFPFSGKTWNSFSVGVTGSIRFTPENGAPADGAASGFGPRDEGGVSIGRFDPLTEGAGTLVNTVPAICVFFKPRMSGHRYVKELQDRVVVTWDASEPWGNIQDFTWTKTINRFQAVLHKDGAIEMSYQQLAAKDAIIGIYPLISGGAEQPLAMLTGQKNSSVAAHLDIQNLKLSVVDGLFLKVTFETAGPVLNEGDSGISGIAYRVYFGSHNPSAQSGDSVNAHVVWTIRGFVPRNRANASKSRYFAFGPGLSRRVKTSGNTISIQGILPSALRGAKQIAVSADASAPGSDDPVARIPAGPVAFSGIRDPEVQLSSLKPQDGPFSLAYQAFHYYALPNPRDLTCSVIKSLGDKFDFLAYYSDFRVDNQEAGTPSDGPLGAVGGAVTGIGATQSGLGSYCTQGRFQWQFIQPVYSGSNQMQERPPQDAPVGTDHDITFYQQQLAEPSQDGKMPPYMYAISQIAHEMGHRWAAFVSARVGSETIPLGP
;
A
#
# COMPACT_ATOMS: atom_id res chain seq x y z
N MET A 1 -14.15 20.67 -24.82
CA MET A 1 -14.09 20.56 -23.34
C MET A 1 -15.34 21.22 -22.78
N ARG A 2 -16.23 20.46 -22.15
CA ARG A 2 -17.38 21.02 -21.41
C ARG A 2 -17.27 20.50 -19.98
N CYS A 3 -16.95 21.41 -19.06
CA CYS A 3 -16.89 21.25 -17.59
C CYS A 3 -15.74 20.37 -17.03
N ALA A 4 -14.63 21.02 -16.63
CA ALA A 4 -13.83 20.56 -15.50
C ALA A 4 -14.49 21.11 -14.23
N VAL A 5 -14.69 20.28 -13.20
CA VAL A 5 -15.31 20.70 -11.94
C VAL A 5 -14.40 20.32 -10.77
N GLU A 6 -14.21 21.28 -9.89
CA GLU A 6 -13.44 21.15 -8.66
C GLU A 6 -14.33 20.56 -7.55
N VAL A 7 -13.87 19.46 -6.97
CA VAL A 7 -14.51 18.81 -5.82
C VAL A 7 -13.63 19.01 -4.59
N THR A 8 -14.15 19.73 -3.59
CA THR A 8 -13.50 19.88 -2.29
C THR A 8 -14.03 18.82 -1.33
N ILE A 9 -13.13 18.10 -0.67
CA ILE A 9 -13.44 17.07 0.32
C ILE A 9 -13.14 17.64 1.71
N VAL A 10 -14.10 17.51 2.62
CA VAL A 10 -13.98 17.96 4.01
C VAL A 10 -14.34 16.85 4.99
N THR A 11 -13.66 16.84 6.14
CA THR A 11 -14.05 15.99 7.29
C THR A 11 -15.04 16.72 8.18
N ARG A 12 -16.06 16.02 8.70
CA ARG A 12 -17.00 16.63 9.65
C ARG A 12 -16.36 16.78 11.03
N PRO A 13 -16.50 17.93 11.70
CA PRO A 13 -16.24 18.01 13.13
C PRO A 13 -17.28 17.19 13.90
N ASN A 14 -16.82 16.42 14.91
CA ASN A 14 -17.65 15.53 15.72
C ASN A 14 -18.85 16.26 16.35
N CYS A 15 -20.05 16.04 15.79
CA CYS A 15 -21.32 16.45 16.40
C CYS A 15 -22.24 15.24 16.54
N LEU A 16 -22.47 14.81 17.79
CA LEU A 16 -23.44 13.79 18.19
C LEU A 16 -24.88 14.26 17.90
N PHE A 17 -25.63 13.57 17.01
CA PHE A 17 -26.91 12.86 17.31
C PHE A 17 -27.79 12.52 16.06
N GLN A 18 -28.26 11.27 16.07
CA GLN A 18 -29.57 10.70 15.63
C GLN A 18 -29.91 10.30 14.16
N LYS A 19 -30.76 9.26 14.09
CA LYS A 19 -30.87 8.15 13.10
C LYS A 19 -32.16 8.18 12.23
N ALA A 20 -32.19 7.23 11.26
CA ALA A 20 -33.32 6.47 10.65
C ALA A 20 -33.93 7.03 9.34
N LEU A 21 -34.35 6.30 8.29
CA LEU A 21 -34.43 4.87 7.86
C LEU A 21 -35.16 4.87 6.47
N LEU A 22 -34.79 4.02 5.48
CA LEU A 22 -35.70 3.12 4.70
C LEU A 22 -35.10 2.55 3.39
N MET A 23 -35.51 1.30 3.13
CA MET A 23 -35.09 0.35 2.09
C MET A 23 -36.02 0.35 0.85
N LEU A 24 -35.48 -0.21 -0.26
CA LEU A 24 -35.99 -1.37 -1.03
C LEU A 24 -36.17 -1.14 -2.55
N CYS A 25 -35.43 -1.89 -3.38
CA CYS A 25 -35.95 -2.85 -4.40
C CYS A 25 -34.87 -3.32 -5.40
N ALA A 26 -34.96 -4.60 -5.79
CA ALA A 26 -34.04 -5.36 -6.64
C ALA A 26 -34.72 -5.78 -7.97
N ALA A 27 -33.93 -6.05 -9.04
CA ALA A 27 -33.99 -7.27 -9.89
C ALA A 27 -33.32 -7.16 -11.30
N LEU A 28 -32.36 -8.07 -11.55
CA LEU A 28 -32.10 -8.93 -12.76
C LEU A 28 -31.35 -8.47 -14.06
N ALA A 29 -30.02 -8.81 -14.13
CA ALA A 29 -29.18 -9.56 -15.13
C ALA A 29 -29.07 -9.18 -16.65
N PRO A 30 -28.08 -9.67 -17.48
CA PRO A 30 -26.81 -10.42 -17.27
C PRO A 30 -25.52 -9.82 -17.97
N LEU A 31 -24.42 -10.59 -17.87
CA LEU A 31 -22.95 -10.36 -18.03
C LEU A 31 -22.37 -10.21 -19.46
N ALA A 32 -21.20 -9.53 -19.57
CA ALA A 32 -19.93 -10.13 -20.06
C ALA A 32 -18.76 -9.11 -20.07
N SER A 33 -17.60 -9.45 -19.46
CA SER A 33 -16.21 -9.25 -19.97
C SER A 33 -15.15 -9.29 -18.86
N ALA A 34 -13.91 -9.61 -19.24
CA ALA A 34 -12.83 -10.10 -18.39
C ALA A 34 -11.59 -9.18 -18.29
N ARG A 35 -10.81 -9.43 -17.22
CA ARG A 35 -9.48 -8.93 -16.78
C ARG A 35 -9.59 -7.92 -15.61
N PRO A 36 -8.69 -7.97 -14.63
CA PRO A 36 -8.67 -8.80 -13.42
C PRO A 36 -8.38 -7.85 -12.23
N GLN A 37 -9.18 -6.79 -12.15
CA GLN A 37 -9.11 -5.81 -11.09
C GLN A 37 -9.79 -6.43 -9.86
N GLU A 38 -9.63 -5.83 -8.67
CA GLU A 38 -10.72 -5.88 -7.69
C GLU A 38 -12.02 -5.82 -8.48
N ARG A 39 -12.83 -6.88 -8.36
CA ARG A 39 -14.16 -7.09 -8.95
C ARG A 39 -14.75 -5.73 -9.32
N ASP A 40 -15.28 -5.55 -10.54
CA ASP A 40 -15.98 -4.32 -10.99
C ASP A 40 -17.25 -4.07 -10.14
N VAL A 41 -17.08 -3.96 -8.84
CA VAL A 41 -18.07 -3.58 -7.86
C VAL A 41 -18.21 -2.07 -8.06
N PRO A 42 -19.43 -1.60 -8.34
CA PRO A 42 -19.71 -0.18 -8.33
C PRO A 42 -19.24 0.44 -7.02
N GLY A 43 -18.59 1.60 -7.13
CA GLY A 43 -18.26 2.40 -5.98
C GLY A 43 -19.49 2.68 -5.12
N LYS A 44 -19.26 2.73 -3.81
CA LYS A 44 -20.26 3.10 -2.82
C LYS A 44 -20.15 4.59 -2.50
N PRO A 45 -21.29 5.27 -2.24
CA PRO A 45 -21.24 6.61 -1.66
C PRO A 45 -20.49 6.59 -0.32
N ILE A 46 -19.63 7.59 -0.08
CA ILE A 46 -18.81 7.72 1.14
C ILE A 46 -19.04 9.04 1.88
N GLY A 47 -20.08 9.75 1.52
CA GLY A 47 -20.39 11.05 2.11
C GLY A 47 -21.56 11.74 1.44
N LYS A 48 -21.80 12.96 1.91
CA LYS A 48 -22.85 13.85 1.39
C LYS A 48 -22.26 14.81 0.36
N ILE A 49 -22.91 14.90 -0.79
CA ILE A 49 -22.58 15.88 -1.82
C ILE A 49 -23.48 17.11 -1.68
N SER A 50 -22.89 18.29 -1.79
CA SER A 50 -23.60 19.57 -1.97
C SER A 50 -22.88 20.45 -2.99
N VAL A 51 -23.55 21.53 -3.44
CA VAL A 51 -22.98 22.50 -4.37
C VAL A 51 -22.92 23.85 -3.69
N LEU A 52 -21.72 24.44 -3.62
CA LEU A 52 -21.45 25.75 -3.04
C LEU A 52 -20.92 26.67 -4.14
N GLY A 53 -21.82 27.43 -4.77
CA GLY A 53 -21.48 28.26 -5.92
C GLY A 53 -20.96 27.41 -7.08
N SER A 54 -19.69 27.57 -7.43
CA SER A 54 -19.00 26.79 -8.47
C SER A 54 -18.29 25.54 -7.96
N LEU A 55 -18.33 25.25 -6.66
CA LEU A 55 -17.66 24.09 -6.05
C LEU A 55 -18.64 22.97 -5.76
N ILE A 56 -18.18 21.73 -5.96
CA ILE A 56 -18.84 20.55 -5.41
C ILE A 56 -18.17 20.24 -4.07
N LEU A 57 -18.95 20.19 -2.99
CA LEU A 57 -18.46 19.82 -1.67
C LEU A 57 -18.86 18.36 -1.39
N LEU A 58 -17.86 17.52 -1.10
CA LEU A 58 -18.02 16.18 -0.55
C LEU A 58 -17.68 16.20 0.94
N GLU A 59 -18.71 16.17 1.79
CA GLU A 59 -18.53 15.95 3.23
C GLU A 59 -18.48 14.45 3.49
N LEU A 60 -17.34 13.94 3.95
CA LEU A 60 -17.19 12.51 4.21
C LEU A 60 -18.05 12.05 5.40
N ASP A 61 -18.59 10.84 5.28
CA ASP A 61 -19.21 10.17 6.41
C ASP A 61 -18.14 9.84 7.46
N GLU A 62 -18.56 9.79 8.73
CA GLU A 62 -17.65 9.44 9.83
C GLU A 62 -17.02 8.05 9.58
N GLY A 63 -15.69 7.99 9.65
CA GLY A 63 -14.94 6.75 9.43
C GLY A 63 -14.86 6.29 7.96
N ALA A 64 -15.31 7.09 6.99
CA ALA A 64 -15.25 6.74 5.56
C ALA A 64 -13.84 6.36 5.09
N LEU A 65 -12.80 6.98 5.66
CA LEU A 65 -11.38 6.73 5.37
C LEU A 65 -10.63 6.09 6.55
N GLY A 66 -11.37 5.51 7.50
CA GLY A 66 -10.81 5.02 8.75
C GLY A 66 -10.38 6.14 9.69
N GLN A 67 -9.39 5.85 10.53
CA GLN A 67 -8.82 6.78 11.51
C GLN A 67 -7.35 7.04 11.18
N GLN A 68 -6.87 8.22 11.52
CA GLN A 68 -5.44 8.51 11.50
C GLN A 68 -4.77 7.85 12.72
N ASN A 69 -3.51 7.47 12.56
CA ASN A 69 -2.64 7.09 13.67
C ASN A 69 -1.36 7.92 13.55
N LEU A 70 -1.38 9.15 14.04
CA LEU A 70 -0.24 10.05 13.91
C LEU A 70 0.82 9.76 14.97
N PHE A 71 2.08 9.97 14.61
CA PHE A 71 3.23 9.71 15.46
C PHE A 71 3.16 10.48 16.79
N ASP A 72 3.24 9.73 17.89
CA ASP A 72 3.05 10.20 19.26
C ASP A 72 4.21 9.86 20.21
N LEU A 73 5.33 9.34 19.69
CA LEU A 73 6.51 8.93 20.48
C LEU A 73 7.60 10.00 20.55
N GLY A 74 7.30 11.26 20.23
CA GLY A 74 8.27 12.36 20.28
C GLY A 74 8.74 12.62 21.71
N GLN A 75 10.05 12.76 21.94
CA GLN A 75 10.67 12.86 23.27
C GLN A 75 10.58 11.57 24.12
N HIS A 76 10.43 10.42 23.46
CA HIS A 76 10.45 9.11 24.09
C HIS A 76 11.53 8.19 23.52
N THR A 77 11.81 7.12 24.26
CA THR A 77 12.67 6.00 23.83
C THR A 77 11.89 4.70 23.98
N LEU A 78 11.74 3.95 22.90
CA LEU A 78 11.27 2.57 22.97
C LEU A 78 12.44 1.64 23.24
N ARG A 79 12.34 0.80 24.28
CA ARG A 79 13.33 -0.24 24.58
C ARG A 79 12.77 -1.62 24.30
N PHE A 80 13.44 -2.37 23.44
CA PHE A 80 13.17 -3.76 23.14
C PHE A 80 14.20 -4.62 23.87
N THR A 81 13.77 -5.39 24.85
CA THR A 81 14.62 -6.30 25.63
C THR A 81 14.38 -7.74 25.18
N PRO A 82 15.40 -8.49 24.71
CA PRO A 82 15.23 -9.85 24.25
C PRO A 82 14.85 -10.80 25.39
N GLY A 83 14.02 -11.79 25.07
CA GLY A 83 13.59 -12.89 25.93
C GLY A 83 13.41 -14.18 25.14
N SER A 84 12.93 -15.24 25.78
CA SER A 84 12.85 -16.59 25.18
C SER A 84 11.89 -16.73 24.00
N ALA A 85 10.91 -15.83 23.87
CA ALA A 85 9.87 -15.88 22.84
C ALA A 85 9.78 -14.59 22.00
N GLY A 86 10.85 -13.79 21.99
CA GLY A 86 10.92 -12.50 21.29
C GLY A 86 11.29 -11.36 22.23
N TYR A 87 10.77 -10.15 21.97
CA TYR A 87 11.14 -8.93 22.69
C TYR A 87 10.03 -8.45 23.63
N ARG A 88 10.40 -7.98 24.81
CA ARG A 88 9.54 -7.12 25.64
C ARG A 88 9.80 -5.66 25.28
N ILE A 89 8.75 -4.85 25.25
CA ILE A 89 8.83 -3.46 24.80
C ILE A 89 8.46 -2.54 25.97
N GLU A 90 9.24 -1.49 26.17
CA GLU A 90 9.01 -0.47 27.19
C GLU A 90 9.06 0.92 26.55
N ASN A 91 8.10 1.78 26.90
CA ASN A 91 8.12 3.20 26.54
C ASN A 91 8.75 4.01 27.68
N LEU A 92 9.94 4.56 27.43
CA LEU A 92 10.75 5.28 28.40
C LEU A 92 10.83 6.78 28.05
N ARG A 93 11.22 7.60 29.03
CA ARG A 93 11.65 8.99 28.75
C ARG A 93 12.86 8.98 27.81
N LEU A 94 12.99 10.02 26.98
CA LEU A 94 14.08 10.16 26.02
C LEU A 94 15.45 9.86 26.63
N ARG A 95 16.17 8.92 26.00
CA ARG A 95 17.59 8.65 26.16
C ARG A 95 18.28 8.95 24.85
N TRP A 96 19.25 9.85 24.87
CA TRP A 96 19.86 10.39 23.66
C TRP A 96 21.39 10.43 23.81
N ASP A 97 22.11 9.98 22.79
CA ASP A 97 23.57 10.16 22.70
C ASP A 97 23.85 11.40 21.85
N GLY A 98 24.47 12.43 22.45
CA GLY A 98 24.80 13.68 21.77
C GLY A 98 25.99 13.59 20.82
N GLU A 99 26.79 12.53 20.90
CA GLU A 99 27.97 12.31 20.06
C GLU A 99 27.63 11.29 18.97
N PHE A 100 27.41 11.76 17.74
CA PHE A 100 26.87 10.93 16.66
C PHE A 100 27.86 9.93 16.06
N GLY A 101 29.16 10.13 16.26
CA GLY A 101 30.21 9.35 15.62
C GLY A 101 30.48 9.79 14.18
N GLU A 102 30.92 8.86 13.34
CA GLU A 102 31.30 9.13 11.97
C GLU A 102 30.09 9.23 11.05
N GLN A 103 30.10 10.19 10.12
CA GLN A 103 29.08 10.30 9.10
C GLN A 103 29.25 9.19 8.04
N LEU A 104 28.16 8.53 7.68
CA LEU A 104 28.14 7.47 6.68
C LEU A 104 28.13 8.04 5.25
N ASN A 105 29.12 7.65 4.44
CA ASN A 105 29.20 7.98 3.01
C ASN A 105 28.45 6.99 2.11
N GLY A 106 28.14 5.80 2.62
CA GLY A 106 27.37 4.74 1.95
C GLY A 106 26.43 4.06 2.93
N PRO A 107 25.61 3.10 2.46
CA PRO A 107 24.66 2.43 3.34
C PRO A 107 25.30 1.38 4.26
N GLN A 108 26.45 0.82 3.89
CA GLN A 108 27.04 -0.32 4.61
C GLN A 108 27.81 0.12 5.85
N VAL A 109 27.65 -0.64 6.93
CA VAL A 109 28.39 -0.52 8.18
C VAL A 109 29.00 -1.88 8.48
N THR A 110 30.31 -1.91 8.68
CA THR A 110 31.06 -3.06 9.19
C THR A 110 31.53 -2.74 10.62
N LEU A 111 31.29 -3.67 11.53
CA LEU A 111 31.62 -3.56 12.95
C LEU A 111 32.90 -4.34 13.21
N HIS A 112 33.81 -3.76 14.01
CA HIS A 112 35.13 -4.33 14.23
C HIS A 112 35.34 -4.90 15.64
N ASN A 113 34.68 -4.30 16.63
CA ASN A 113 34.77 -4.61 18.06
C ASN A 113 33.43 -5.09 18.64
N PHE A 114 32.36 -4.99 17.85
CA PHE A 114 31.00 -5.28 18.22
C PHE A 114 30.36 -6.29 17.26
N SER A 115 29.36 -7.01 17.74
CA SER A 115 28.58 -7.97 16.95
C SER A 115 27.19 -8.06 17.56
N PHE A 116 26.16 -7.84 16.74
CA PHE A 116 24.79 -7.68 17.21
C PHE A 116 23.98 -8.98 17.08
N PRO A 117 23.46 -9.56 18.17
CA PRO A 117 22.55 -10.70 18.07
C PRO A 117 21.14 -10.25 17.68
N PHE A 118 20.66 -10.69 16.51
CA PHE A 118 19.33 -10.38 16.01
C PHE A 118 18.82 -11.44 15.03
N SER A 119 17.53 -11.77 15.13
CA SER A 119 16.87 -12.73 14.22
C SER A 119 17.56 -14.10 14.17
N GLY A 120 18.01 -14.61 15.32
CA GLY A 120 18.64 -15.92 15.44
C GLY A 120 20.08 -16.01 14.90
N LYS A 121 20.69 -14.87 14.56
CA LYS A 121 22.08 -14.78 14.08
C LYS A 121 22.81 -13.64 14.78
N THR A 122 24.12 -13.65 14.65
CA THR A 122 24.99 -12.55 15.08
C THR A 122 25.52 -11.82 13.86
N TRP A 123 25.42 -10.50 13.87
CA TRP A 123 25.75 -9.63 12.74
C TRP A 123 26.94 -8.74 13.06
N ASN A 124 27.99 -8.84 12.27
CA ASN A 124 29.12 -7.91 12.26
C ASN A 124 29.01 -6.85 11.17
N SER A 125 27.96 -6.89 10.36
CA SER A 125 27.66 -5.87 9.36
C SER A 125 26.16 -5.73 9.14
N PHE A 126 25.76 -4.54 8.71
CA PHE A 126 24.38 -4.20 8.34
C PHE A 126 24.37 -3.01 7.39
N SER A 127 23.23 -2.78 6.75
CA SER A 127 22.99 -1.59 5.94
C SER A 127 22.03 -0.63 6.62
N VAL A 128 22.38 0.65 6.68
CA VAL A 128 21.57 1.74 7.24
C VAL A 128 20.95 2.51 6.08
N GLY A 129 19.63 2.56 5.98
CA GLY A 129 18.92 3.34 4.97
C GLY A 129 18.75 4.80 5.36
N VAL A 130 18.86 5.73 4.40
CA VAL A 130 18.56 7.16 4.63
C VAL A 130 17.13 7.35 5.13
N THR A 131 16.25 6.45 4.72
CA THR A 131 14.82 6.40 5.06
C THR A 131 14.50 5.97 6.48
N GLY A 132 15.48 5.78 7.37
CA GLY A 132 15.24 5.52 8.80
C GLY A 132 15.10 4.05 9.20
N SER A 133 15.77 3.16 8.45
CA SER A 133 15.76 1.71 8.74
C SER A 133 17.16 1.08 8.70
N ILE A 134 17.31 -0.06 9.37
CA ILE A 134 18.49 -0.92 9.34
C ILE A 134 18.07 -2.27 8.76
N ARG A 135 18.84 -2.77 7.80
CA ARG A 135 18.66 -4.10 7.20
C ARG A 135 19.89 -4.96 7.47
N PHE A 136 19.64 -6.20 7.89
CA PHE A 136 20.66 -7.22 8.14
C PHE A 136 20.67 -8.23 6.99
N THR A 137 21.70 -8.15 6.16
CA THR A 137 21.94 -9.08 5.05
C THR A 137 23.38 -9.57 5.09
N PRO A 138 23.68 -10.82 4.71
CA PRO A 138 25.06 -11.24 4.50
C PRO A 138 25.74 -10.32 3.48
N GLU A 139 27.05 -10.07 3.60
CA GLU A 139 27.83 -9.10 2.79
C GLU A 139 27.68 -9.25 1.26
N ASN A 140 27.16 -10.39 0.76
CA ASN A 140 26.93 -10.68 -0.66
C ASN A 140 25.51 -11.15 -1.00
N GLY A 141 24.54 -10.98 -0.09
CA GLY A 141 23.17 -11.43 -0.29
C GLY A 141 22.41 -10.48 -1.19
N ALA A 142 22.07 -10.89 -2.41
CA ALA A 142 21.06 -10.22 -3.22
C ALA A 142 19.76 -10.05 -2.39
N PRO A 143 18.97 -8.98 -2.61
CA PRO A 143 17.64 -8.87 -2.02
C PRO A 143 16.89 -10.17 -2.28
N ALA A 144 16.29 -10.75 -1.24
CA ALA A 144 15.51 -11.97 -1.42
C ALA A 144 14.48 -11.73 -2.53
N ASP A 145 14.47 -12.61 -3.55
CA ASP A 145 13.68 -12.46 -4.77
C ASP A 145 12.25 -11.98 -4.45
N GLY A 146 11.90 -10.79 -4.98
CA GLY A 146 10.52 -10.30 -5.00
C GLY A 146 10.21 -8.93 -4.35
N ALA A 147 11.18 -8.22 -3.76
CA ALA A 147 10.92 -6.93 -3.09
C ALA A 147 11.03 -5.66 -3.97
N ALA A 148 11.38 -5.78 -5.25
CA ALA A 148 11.51 -4.62 -6.14
C ALA A 148 10.23 -4.39 -6.95
N SER A 149 9.34 -3.53 -6.47
CA SER A 149 8.29 -2.91 -7.28
C SER A 149 8.80 -1.58 -7.85
N GLY A 150 9.17 -1.59 -9.14
CA GLY A 150 9.17 -0.40 -10.03
C GLY A 150 10.26 0.66 -9.83
N PHE A 151 10.97 0.98 -10.93
CA PHE A 151 12.09 1.93 -11.05
C PHE A 151 13.30 1.57 -10.17
N GLY A 152 14.31 0.93 -10.79
CA GLY A 152 15.44 0.32 -10.09
C GLY A 152 16.16 1.27 -9.12
N PRO A 153 16.47 0.86 -7.89
CA PRO A 153 17.12 1.76 -6.93
C PRO A 153 18.65 1.68 -7.04
N ARG A 154 19.30 2.83 -6.90
CA ARG A 154 20.58 2.89 -6.18
C ARG A 154 20.30 2.28 -4.80
N ASP A 155 21.06 1.29 -4.35
CA ASP A 155 20.87 0.72 -3.00
C ASP A 155 21.19 1.79 -1.94
N GLU A 156 20.16 2.50 -1.48
CA GLU A 156 20.29 3.55 -0.47
C GLU A 156 20.40 3.00 0.98
N GLY A 157 20.37 1.66 1.12
CA GLY A 157 20.44 0.93 2.39
C GLY A 157 19.08 0.71 3.05
N GLY A 158 19.06 -0.12 4.10
CA GLY A 158 17.83 -0.37 4.87
C GLY A 158 16.80 -1.20 4.10
N VAL A 159 15.51 -1.00 4.40
CA VAL A 159 14.38 -1.64 3.72
C VAL A 159 13.61 -0.67 2.82
N SER A 160 12.76 -1.22 1.95
CA SER A 160 11.93 -0.47 1.01
C SER A 160 10.52 -1.07 0.94
N ILE A 161 9.53 -0.21 0.68
CA ILE A 161 8.17 -0.57 0.29
C ILE A 161 7.88 0.05 -1.09
N GLY A 162 6.75 -0.30 -1.71
CA GLY A 162 6.36 0.32 -2.97
C GLY A 162 6.19 1.84 -2.84
N ARG A 163 6.55 2.58 -3.89
CA ARG A 163 6.52 4.05 -3.93
C ARG A 163 5.17 4.66 -3.50
N PHE A 164 4.08 3.99 -3.85
CA PHE A 164 2.70 4.43 -3.57
C PHE A 164 1.98 3.53 -2.56
N ASP A 165 2.70 2.62 -1.91
CA ASP A 165 2.09 1.75 -0.91
C ASP A 165 1.74 2.61 0.33
N PRO A 166 0.49 2.58 0.83
CA PRO A 166 0.15 3.18 2.12
C PRO A 166 1.03 2.60 3.22
N LEU A 167 1.41 3.37 4.24
CA LEU A 167 2.34 2.89 5.27
C LEU A 167 1.75 1.71 6.06
N THR A 168 0.45 1.72 6.27
CA THR A 168 -0.30 0.63 6.90
C THR A 168 -0.14 -0.70 6.17
N GLU A 169 -0.24 -0.68 4.84
CA GLU A 169 -0.05 -1.87 4.01
C GLU A 169 1.42 -2.24 3.90
N GLY A 170 2.27 -1.24 3.62
CA GLY A 170 3.72 -1.39 3.48
C GLY A 170 4.37 -2.03 4.70
N ALA A 171 3.97 -1.63 5.92
CA ALA A 171 4.49 -2.19 7.16
C ALA A 171 4.31 -3.72 7.26
N GLY A 172 3.15 -4.22 6.86
CA GLY A 172 2.86 -5.64 6.85
C GLY A 172 3.66 -6.41 5.79
N THR A 173 3.97 -5.78 4.65
CA THR A 173 4.73 -6.43 3.57
C THR A 173 6.20 -6.69 3.92
N LEU A 174 6.76 -5.97 4.90
CA LEU A 174 8.14 -6.17 5.37
C LEU A 174 8.31 -7.46 6.16
N VAL A 175 7.22 -8.02 6.70
CA VAL A 175 7.27 -9.18 7.58
C VAL A 175 7.86 -10.40 6.87
N ASN A 176 8.84 -11.04 7.52
CA ASN A 176 9.52 -12.25 7.05
C ASN A 176 10.17 -12.12 5.65
N THR A 177 10.55 -10.89 5.26
CA THR A 177 11.29 -10.62 4.02
C THR A 177 12.79 -10.69 4.25
N VAL A 178 13.27 -9.83 5.15
CA VAL A 178 14.67 -9.68 5.57
C VAL A 178 14.65 -9.29 7.05
N PRO A 179 15.64 -9.68 7.86
CA PRO A 179 15.76 -9.15 9.21
C PRO A 179 16.01 -7.64 9.17
N ALA A 180 15.14 -6.85 9.78
CA ALA A 180 15.23 -5.39 9.75
C ALA A 180 14.79 -4.73 11.06
N ILE A 181 15.19 -3.47 11.22
CA ILE A 181 14.73 -2.57 12.27
C ILE A 181 14.27 -1.28 11.58
N CYS A 182 12.99 -0.94 11.70
CA CYS A 182 12.45 0.34 11.27
C CYS A 182 12.42 1.28 12.48
N VAL A 183 13.33 2.24 12.51
CA VAL A 183 13.45 3.17 13.64
C VAL A 183 12.44 4.31 13.46
N PHE A 184 12.45 4.91 12.28
CA PHE A 184 11.44 5.85 11.81
C PHE A 184 11.41 5.73 10.29
N PHE A 185 10.93 4.59 9.79
CA PHE A 185 11.00 4.27 8.38
C PHE A 185 9.93 5.04 7.58
N LYS A 186 10.37 6.00 6.79
CA LYS A 186 9.51 6.78 5.88
C LYS A 186 10.16 6.86 4.49
N PRO A 187 9.46 6.45 3.41
CA PRO A 187 9.98 6.59 2.06
C PRO A 187 10.31 8.04 1.69
N ARG A 188 11.25 8.21 0.75
CA ARG A 188 11.69 9.50 0.20
C ARG A 188 12.37 10.47 1.18
N MET A 189 12.63 10.07 2.42
CA MET A 189 13.46 10.89 3.33
C MET A 189 14.87 11.06 2.77
N SER A 190 15.46 12.24 3.02
CA SER A 190 16.84 12.56 2.65
C SER A 190 17.61 13.11 3.86
N GLY A 191 18.94 13.01 3.87
CA GLY A 191 19.75 13.59 4.95
C GLY A 191 20.98 12.77 5.33
N HIS A 192 21.52 13.07 6.51
CA HIS A 192 22.75 12.46 7.01
C HIS A 192 22.45 11.32 7.97
N ARG A 193 23.34 10.33 7.97
CA ARG A 193 23.34 9.21 8.89
C ARG A 193 24.72 9.14 9.54
N TYR A 194 24.76 8.72 10.79
CA TYR A 194 25.98 8.60 11.55
C TYR A 194 26.03 7.26 12.28
N VAL A 195 27.23 6.75 12.50
CA VAL A 195 27.48 5.55 13.29
C VAL A 195 28.57 5.79 14.32
N LYS A 196 28.33 5.31 15.54
CA LYS A 196 29.30 5.28 16.63
C LYS A 196 29.37 3.86 17.18
N GLU A 197 30.50 3.21 16.96
CA GLU A 197 30.79 1.90 17.54
C GLU A 197 31.47 2.06 18.91
N LEU A 198 30.90 1.42 19.93
CA LEU A 198 31.43 1.33 21.29
C LEU A 198 31.64 -0.15 21.66
N GLN A 199 32.31 -0.42 22.78
CA GLN A 199 32.61 -1.80 23.18
C GLN A 199 31.36 -2.64 23.51
N ASP A 200 30.31 -2.00 24.01
CA ASP A 200 29.07 -2.63 24.50
C ASP A 200 27.85 -2.37 23.60
N ARG A 201 27.94 -1.41 22.66
CA ARG A 201 26.82 -0.99 21.82
C ARG A 201 27.26 -0.28 20.53
N VAL A 202 26.32 -0.16 19.61
CA VAL A 202 26.44 0.70 18.42
C VAL A 202 25.29 1.71 18.43
N VAL A 203 25.60 2.98 18.19
CA VAL A 203 24.60 4.04 18.03
C VAL A 203 24.52 4.40 16.55
N VAL A 204 23.31 4.39 15.99
CA VAL A 204 23.01 4.87 14.64
C VAL A 204 22.10 6.09 14.77
N THR A 205 22.51 7.22 14.20
CA THR A 205 21.76 8.48 14.26
C THR A 205 21.33 8.90 12.87
N TRP A 206 20.09 9.35 12.74
CA TRP A 206 19.59 10.02 11.54
C TRP A 206 19.36 11.50 11.84
N ASP A 207 19.79 12.34 10.90
CA ASP A 207 19.38 13.74 10.81
C ASP A 207 18.80 13.95 9.41
N ALA A 208 17.49 13.71 9.30
CA ALA A 208 16.78 13.57 8.05
C ALA A 208 15.70 14.62 7.87
N SER A 209 15.32 14.86 6.62
CA SER A 209 14.22 15.72 6.21
C SER A 209 13.20 14.90 5.42
N GLU A 210 11.93 15.26 5.56
CA GLU A 210 10.94 14.91 4.54
C GLU A 210 11.34 15.52 3.19
N PRO A 211 10.86 14.97 2.06
CA PRO A 211 10.94 15.64 0.77
C PRO A 211 10.47 17.09 0.88
N TRP A 212 11.21 17.99 0.25
CA TRP A 212 10.92 19.41 0.33
C TRP A 212 11.33 20.13 -0.96
N GLY A 213 10.63 21.23 -1.26
CA GLY A 213 10.95 22.11 -2.38
C GLY A 213 10.38 21.67 -3.73
N ASN A 214 9.98 20.40 -3.91
CA ASN A 214 9.35 19.93 -5.14
C ASN A 214 7.83 20.12 -5.12
N ILE A 215 7.20 20.13 -6.30
CA ILE A 215 5.74 20.16 -6.46
C ILE A 215 5.06 18.91 -5.87
N GLN A 216 5.75 17.77 -5.85
CA GLN A 216 5.25 16.51 -5.27
C GLN A 216 5.51 16.37 -3.76
N ASP A 217 5.94 17.45 -3.10
CA ASP A 217 6.29 17.46 -1.69
C ASP A 217 5.25 18.20 -0.83
N PHE A 218 5.29 17.96 0.48
CA PHE A 218 4.35 18.54 1.43
C PHE A 218 4.82 19.87 2.04
N THR A 219 6.08 20.26 1.80
CA THR A 219 6.69 21.44 2.41
C THR A 219 7.73 22.08 1.48
N TRP A 220 7.82 23.40 1.50
CA TRP A 220 8.83 24.14 0.74
C TRP A 220 10.19 24.18 1.43
N THR A 221 10.23 23.99 2.74
CA THR A 221 11.44 24.12 3.54
C THR A 221 11.85 22.79 4.13
N LYS A 222 13.16 22.58 4.21
CA LYS A 222 13.77 21.42 4.86
C LYS A 222 13.22 21.24 6.28
N THR A 223 12.81 20.03 6.60
CA THR A 223 12.32 19.66 7.93
C THR A 223 13.40 18.94 8.73
N ILE A 224 13.21 18.86 10.05
CA ILE A 224 14.13 18.17 10.96
C ILE A 224 13.42 16.94 11.53
N ASN A 225 14.00 15.79 11.25
CA ASN A 225 13.62 14.49 11.77
C ASN A 225 14.88 13.80 12.29
N ARG A 226 15.11 13.94 13.60
CA ARG A 226 16.28 13.45 14.31
C ARG A 226 15.90 12.37 15.30
N PHE A 227 16.41 11.17 15.04
CA PHE A 227 16.13 9.96 15.78
C PHE A 227 17.34 9.02 15.81
N GLN A 228 17.34 8.08 16.74
CA GLN A 228 18.46 7.17 17.00
C GLN A 228 18.00 5.74 17.20
N ALA A 229 18.87 4.80 16.82
CA ALA A 229 18.83 3.44 17.31
C ALA A 229 20.12 3.12 18.08
N VAL A 230 19.97 2.46 19.23
CA VAL A 230 21.08 1.90 19.99
C VAL A 230 20.96 0.39 20.00
N LEU A 231 21.96 -0.29 19.47
CA LEU A 231 22.04 -1.75 19.40
C LEU A 231 23.00 -2.23 20.47
N HIS A 232 22.53 -2.97 21.46
CA HIS A 232 23.34 -3.47 22.57
C HIS A 232 23.86 -4.89 22.29
N LYS A 233 25.01 -5.22 22.90
CA LYS A 233 25.67 -6.53 22.72
C LYS A 233 24.85 -7.71 23.24
N ASP A 234 23.94 -7.45 24.17
CA ASP A 234 22.98 -8.43 24.71
C ASP A 234 21.75 -8.64 23.80
N GLY A 235 21.66 -7.89 22.69
CA GLY A 235 20.54 -7.93 21.75
C GLY A 235 19.43 -6.94 22.04
N ALA A 236 19.54 -6.13 23.10
CA ALA A 236 18.58 -5.06 23.34
C ALA A 236 18.69 -3.96 22.26
N ILE A 237 17.54 -3.35 21.95
CA ILE A 237 17.42 -2.27 20.97
C ILE A 237 16.74 -1.10 21.66
N GLU A 238 17.31 0.10 21.59
CA GLU A 238 16.61 1.33 21.95
C GLU A 238 16.34 2.16 20.69
N MET A 239 15.14 2.72 20.55
CA MET A 239 14.76 3.65 19.48
C MET A 239 14.33 4.97 20.10
N SER A 240 15.04 6.06 19.81
CA SER A 240 14.87 7.35 20.48
C SER A 240 14.50 8.45 19.51
N TYR A 241 13.55 9.32 19.90
CA TYR A 241 13.00 10.35 19.01
C TYR A 241 13.19 11.75 19.60
N GLN A 242 14.24 12.44 19.18
CA GLN A 242 14.54 13.78 19.70
C GLN A 242 13.64 14.85 19.08
N GLN A 243 13.55 14.92 17.75
CA GLN A 243 12.76 15.96 17.10
C GLN A 243 12.22 15.45 15.77
N LEU A 244 10.90 15.33 15.63
CA LEU A 244 10.28 14.87 14.39
C LEU A 244 9.25 15.88 13.88
N ALA A 245 9.48 16.36 12.67
CA ALA A 245 8.50 17.13 11.92
C ALA A 245 7.43 16.22 11.30
N ALA A 246 7.85 15.11 10.70
CA ALA A 246 6.95 14.14 10.07
C ALA A 246 6.06 13.47 11.12
N LYS A 247 4.82 13.13 10.73
CA LYS A 247 3.80 12.54 11.62
C LYS A 247 3.45 11.09 11.26
N ASP A 248 4.09 10.55 10.24
CA ASP A 248 3.80 9.24 9.68
C ASP A 248 5.11 8.51 9.37
N ALA A 249 5.21 7.25 9.77
CA ALA A 249 6.36 6.37 9.59
C ALA A 249 6.01 4.95 10.03
N ILE A 250 6.80 3.98 9.60
CA ILE A 250 6.77 2.61 10.11
C ILE A 250 7.83 2.48 11.20
N ILE A 251 7.43 1.95 12.35
CA ILE A 251 8.31 1.77 13.52
C ILE A 251 8.20 0.34 14.02
N GLY A 252 9.31 -0.33 14.25
CA GLY A 252 9.29 -1.69 14.78
C GLY A 252 10.52 -2.52 14.44
N ILE A 253 10.49 -3.76 14.90
CA ILE A 253 11.52 -4.76 14.63
C ILE A 253 10.91 -5.87 13.80
N TYR A 254 11.66 -6.33 12.80
CA TYR A 254 11.25 -7.33 11.82
C TYR A 254 12.25 -8.48 11.79
N PRO A 255 12.34 -9.34 12.82
CA PRO A 255 13.13 -10.56 12.72
C PRO A 255 12.49 -11.56 11.74
N LEU A 256 13.28 -12.49 11.23
CA LEU A 256 12.76 -13.65 10.50
C LEU A 256 12.18 -14.66 11.49
N ILE A 257 10.98 -15.13 11.20
CA ILE A 257 10.26 -16.12 12.00
C ILE A 257 10.31 -17.46 11.24
N SER A 258 10.91 -18.47 11.84
CA SER A 258 11.24 -19.75 11.20
C SER A 258 10.88 -20.99 12.02
N GLY A 259 9.87 -20.91 12.88
CA GLY A 259 9.43 -22.04 13.70
C GLY A 259 8.66 -23.09 12.91
N GLY A 260 7.89 -22.66 11.90
CA GLY A 260 7.11 -23.53 11.03
C GLY A 260 6.02 -24.34 11.74
N ALA A 261 5.68 -23.99 12.99
CA ALA A 261 4.66 -24.70 13.75
C ALA A 261 3.28 -24.36 13.17
N GLU A 262 2.74 -25.29 12.38
CA GLU A 262 1.46 -25.14 11.70
C GLU A 262 0.33 -25.75 12.54
N GLN A 263 -0.65 -24.93 12.91
CA GLN A 263 -1.86 -25.33 13.61
C GLN A 263 -3.07 -25.23 12.66
N PRO A 264 -3.72 -26.34 12.30
CA PRO A 264 -4.92 -26.30 11.47
C PRO A 264 -6.06 -25.52 12.12
N LEU A 265 -6.72 -24.65 11.36
CA LEU A 265 -7.94 -23.95 11.76
C LEU A 265 -9.19 -24.63 11.21
N ALA A 266 -9.21 -24.88 9.89
CA ALA A 266 -10.35 -25.47 9.21
C ALA A 266 -9.96 -26.09 7.87
N MET A 267 -10.82 -26.98 7.39
CA MET A 267 -10.85 -27.45 6.02
C MET A 267 -12.26 -27.26 5.47
N LEU A 268 -12.40 -26.50 4.39
CA LEU A 268 -13.66 -26.35 3.66
C LEU A 268 -13.57 -27.18 2.38
N THR A 269 -14.61 -27.95 2.08
CA THR A 269 -14.62 -28.86 0.93
C THR A 269 -15.51 -28.30 -0.18
N GLY A 270 -14.97 -28.31 -1.40
CA GLY A 270 -15.67 -27.96 -2.62
C GLY A 270 -16.42 -29.15 -3.22
N GLN A 271 -17.27 -28.87 -4.19
CA GLN A 271 -17.89 -29.92 -4.99
C GLN A 271 -16.99 -30.24 -6.18
N LYS A 272 -16.63 -31.52 -6.33
CA LYS A 272 -15.83 -31.99 -7.47
C LYS A 272 -16.55 -31.68 -8.78
N ASN A 273 -15.85 -31.02 -9.69
CA ASN A 273 -16.37 -30.72 -11.02
C ASN A 273 -15.45 -31.26 -12.12
N SER A 274 -15.73 -32.49 -12.57
CA SER A 274 -14.98 -33.17 -13.63
C SER A 274 -15.04 -32.47 -15.00
N SER A 275 -15.90 -31.46 -15.19
CA SER A 275 -15.96 -30.67 -16.44
C SER A 275 -14.95 -29.52 -16.49
N VAL A 276 -14.26 -29.26 -15.37
CA VAL A 276 -13.26 -28.20 -15.24
C VAL A 276 -11.87 -28.81 -15.27
N ALA A 277 -10.87 -28.05 -15.76
CA ALA A 277 -9.49 -28.50 -15.74
C ALA A 277 -9.06 -28.87 -14.30
N ALA A 278 -8.41 -30.01 -14.13
CA ALA A 278 -8.13 -30.57 -12.79
C ALA A 278 -7.30 -29.65 -11.87
N HIS A 279 -6.48 -28.76 -12.45
CA HIS A 279 -5.70 -27.77 -11.71
C HIS A 279 -6.54 -26.55 -11.25
N LEU A 280 -7.77 -26.38 -11.74
CA LEU A 280 -8.71 -25.34 -11.33
C LEU A 280 -9.87 -25.90 -10.48
N ASP A 281 -10.13 -27.21 -10.52
CA ASP A 281 -11.17 -27.87 -9.72
C ASP A 281 -10.75 -27.98 -8.24
N ILE A 282 -11.01 -26.93 -7.45
CA ILE A 282 -10.65 -26.85 -6.03
C ILE A 282 -11.49 -27.86 -5.22
N GLN A 283 -10.82 -28.85 -4.64
CA GLN A 283 -11.43 -29.86 -3.77
C GLN A 283 -11.48 -29.41 -2.31
N ASN A 284 -10.40 -28.81 -1.81
CA ASN A 284 -10.34 -28.35 -0.42
C ASN A 284 -9.65 -26.99 -0.30
N LEU A 285 -10.10 -26.20 0.67
CA LEU A 285 -9.43 -25.02 1.18
C LEU A 285 -9.01 -25.30 2.63
N LYS A 286 -7.70 -25.34 2.88
CA LYS A 286 -7.13 -25.54 4.21
C LYS A 286 -6.66 -24.20 4.76
N LEU A 287 -7.09 -23.88 5.98
CA LEU A 287 -6.63 -22.72 6.73
C LEU A 287 -5.83 -23.19 7.92
N SER A 288 -4.69 -22.56 8.17
CA SER A 288 -3.83 -22.85 9.31
C SER A 288 -3.14 -21.59 9.82
N VAL A 289 -2.76 -21.62 11.10
CA VAL A 289 -1.90 -20.61 11.72
C VAL A 289 -0.49 -21.13 11.78
N VAL A 290 0.48 -20.35 11.30
CA VAL A 290 1.91 -20.67 11.38
C VAL A 290 2.57 -19.76 12.40
N ASP A 291 3.25 -20.37 13.37
CA ASP A 291 4.01 -19.70 14.45
C ASP A 291 3.18 -18.69 15.27
N GLY A 292 1.87 -18.88 15.32
CA GLY A 292 0.94 -17.98 16.01
C GLY A 292 0.80 -16.60 15.38
N LEU A 293 1.31 -16.40 14.17
CA LEU A 293 1.46 -15.08 13.54
C LEU A 293 0.90 -15.01 12.11
N PHE A 294 1.11 -16.06 11.32
CA PHE A 294 0.71 -16.05 9.92
C PHE A 294 -0.56 -16.87 9.71
N LEU A 295 -1.50 -16.31 8.97
CA LEU A 295 -2.59 -17.08 8.38
C LEU A 295 -2.09 -17.66 7.04
N LYS A 296 -2.08 -18.98 6.95
CA LYS A 296 -1.75 -19.72 5.73
C LYS A 296 -3.03 -20.28 5.12
N VAL A 297 -3.17 -20.08 3.81
CA VAL A 297 -4.26 -20.62 3.00
C VAL A 297 -3.66 -21.55 1.96
N THR A 298 -4.18 -22.77 1.90
CA THR A 298 -3.77 -23.77 0.90
C THR A 298 -5.00 -24.25 0.13
N PHE A 299 -4.98 -24.03 -1.18
CA PHE A 299 -5.93 -24.63 -2.11
C PHE A 299 -5.41 -26.01 -2.51
N GLU A 300 -6.28 -27.00 -2.45
CA GLU A 300 -6.03 -28.36 -2.94
C GLU A 300 -6.94 -28.63 -4.14
N THR A 301 -6.35 -28.96 -5.28
CA THR A 301 -7.04 -29.16 -6.55
C THR A 301 -7.16 -30.64 -6.91
N ALA A 302 -8.07 -30.97 -7.84
CA ALA A 302 -8.32 -32.36 -8.25
C ALA A 302 -7.11 -33.02 -8.94
N GLY A 303 -6.22 -32.22 -9.53
CA GLY A 303 -4.96 -32.64 -10.13
C GLY A 303 -3.83 -31.67 -9.82
N PRO A 304 -2.61 -31.92 -10.32
CA PRO A 304 -1.45 -31.07 -10.09
C PRO A 304 -1.68 -29.63 -10.52
N VAL A 305 -1.26 -28.68 -9.69
CA VAL A 305 -1.21 -27.25 -10.07
C VAL A 305 -0.10 -27.07 -11.11
N LEU A 306 -0.30 -26.13 -12.04
CA LEU A 306 0.70 -25.84 -13.07
C LEU A 306 2.00 -25.33 -12.42
N ASN A 307 3.15 -25.80 -12.92
CA ASN A 307 4.46 -25.40 -12.40
C ASN A 307 4.88 -24.05 -12.97
N GLU A 308 5.66 -23.28 -12.21
CA GLU A 308 6.28 -22.06 -12.75
C GLU A 308 7.09 -22.38 -14.01
N GLY A 309 6.98 -21.51 -15.01
CA GLY A 309 7.47 -21.72 -16.37
C GLY A 309 6.43 -22.27 -17.35
N ASP A 310 5.30 -22.81 -16.87
CA ASP A 310 4.21 -23.23 -17.74
C ASP A 310 3.46 -22.00 -18.32
N SER A 311 3.26 -21.99 -19.64
CA SER A 311 2.52 -20.94 -20.34
C SER A 311 1.02 -20.90 -19.98
N GLY A 312 0.45 -22.04 -19.57
CA GLY A 312 -0.95 -22.18 -19.15
C GLY A 312 -1.28 -21.48 -17.84
N ILE A 313 -0.25 -21.03 -17.10
CA ILE A 313 -0.42 -20.17 -15.92
C ILE A 313 -1.07 -18.84 -16.28
N SER A 314 -0.87 -18.33 -17.51
CA SER A 314 -1.34 -16.98 -17.87
C SER A 314 -2.84 -16.80 -17.64
N GLY A 315 -3.20 -15.89 -16.72
CA GLY A 315 -4.57 -15.47 -16.52
C GLY A 315 -5.43 -16.36 -15.62
N ILE A 316 -4.91 -17.46 -15.08
CA ILE A 316 -5.60 -18.21 -14.02
C ILE A 316 -5.56 -17.44 -12.70
N ALA A 317 -6.59 -17.61 -11.87
CA ALA A 317 -6.62 -17.05 -10.53
C ALA A 317 -7.21 -18.03 -9.51
N TYR A 318 -6.68 -17.98 -8.29
CA TYR A 318 -7.27 -18.60 -7.10
C TYR A 318 -7.54 -17.50 -6.08
N ARG A 319 -8.75 -17.45 -5.53
CA ARG A 319 -9.19 -16.38 -4.63
C ARG A 319 -9.74 -16.98 -3.35
N VAL A 320 -9.40 -16.37 -2.22
CA VAL A 320 -10.01 -16.65 -0.91
C VAL A 320 -10.60 -15.35 -0.37
N TYR A 321 -11.82 -15.45 0.15
CA TYR A 321 -12.62 -14.34 0.63
C TYR A 321 -12.87 -14.50 2.12
N PHE A 322 -12.64 -13.44 2.88
CA PHE A 322 -12.86 -13.41 4.32
C PHE A 322 -13.94 -12.39 4.68
N GLY A 323 -14.96 -12.84 5.42
CA GLY A 323 -16.01 -12.00 5.99
C GLY A 323 -15.93 -11.99 7.51
N SER A 324 -16.05 -10.81 8.14
CA SER A 324 -16.03 -10.65 9.60
C SER A 324 -17.38 -10.98 10.28
N HIS A 325 -18.43 -11.25 9.50
CA HIS A 325 -19.76 -11.60 9.98
C HIS A 325 -20.10 -13.05 9.68
N ASN A 326 -20.92 -13.66 10.54
CA ASN A 326 -21.42 -15.02 10.30
C ASN A 326 -22.21 -15.08 8.99
N PRO A 327 -21.98 -16.11 8.14
CA PRO A 327 -22.75 -16.25 6.92
C PRO A 327 -24.21 -16.46 7.31
N SER A 328 -25.12 -15.62 6.78
CA SER A 328 -26.55 -15.89 6.88
C SER A 328 -26.82 -17.23 6.23
N ALA A 329 -27.62 -18.09 6.87
CA ALA A 329 -27.91 -19.47 6.44
C ALA A 329 -28.68 -19.59 5.10
N GLN A 330 -28.75 -18.52 4.30
CA GLN A 330 -29.30 -18.55 2.95
C GLN A 330 -28.20 -18.87 1.94
N SER A 331 -28.50 -19.92 1.18
CA SER A 331 -27.71 -20.65 0.19
C SER A 331 -26.99 -19.78 -0.85
N GLY A 332 -25.73 -20.14 -1.15
CA GLY A 332 -25.11 -19.92 -2.46
C GLY A 332 -24.39 -18.60 -2.70
N ASP A 333 -24.54 -17.60 -1.83
CA ASP A 333 -23.98 -16.28 -2.05
C ASP A 333 -22.48 -16.18 -1.71
N SER A 334 -21.76 -15.42 -2.55
CA SER A 334 -20.39 -15.00 -2.25
C SER A 334 -20.36 -14.23 -0.94
N VAL A 335 -19.40 -14.55 -0.05
CA VAL A 335 -19.17 -13.78 1.18
C VAL A 335 -19.11 -12.28 0.83
N ASN A 336 -19.80 -11.43 1.60
CA ASN A 336 -19.55 -9.99 1.57
C ASN A 336 -18.16 -9.77 2.18
N ALA A 337 -17.15 -9.93 1.33
CA ALA A 337 -15.77 -10.07 1.74
C ALA A 337 -15.23 -8.71 2.16
N HIS A 338 -14.71 -8.66 3.39
CA HIS A 338 -13.94 -7.51 3.86
C HIS A 338 -12.49 -7.61 3.40
N VAL A 339 -12.00 -8.83 3.13
CA VAL A 339 -10.65 -9.08 2.64
C VAL A 339 -10.69 -10.13 1.55
N VAL A 340 -9.91 -9.92 0.49
CA VAL A 340 -9.68 -10.91 -0.57
C VAL A 340 -8.18 -11.11 -0.73
N TRP A 341 -7.74 -12.35 -0.70
CA TRP A 341 -6.40 -12.73 -1.13
C TRP A 341 -6.49 -13.46 -2.45
N THR A 342 -5.65 -13.05 -3.40
CA THR A 342 -5.67 -13.60 -4.76
C THR A 342 -4.28 -14.09 -5.13
N ILE A 343 -4.24 -15.29 -5.71
CA ILE A 343 -3.09 -15.83 -6.42
C ILE A 343 -3.38 -15.70 -7.90
N ARG A 344 -2.44 -15.16 -8.66
CA ARG A 344 -2.62 -14.95 -10.09
C ARG A 344 -1.42 -15.35 -10.90
N GLY A 345 -1.69 -16.07 -11.97
CA GLY A 345 -0.68 -16.47 -12.93
C GLY A 345 -0.35 -15.35 -13.92
N PHE A 346 0.93 -15.06 -14.08
CA PHE A 346 1.45 -14.00 -14.93
C PHE A 346 2.53 -14.50 -15.89
N VAL A 347 2.45 -14.04 -17.13
CA VAL A 347 3.48 -14.25 -18.15
C VAL A 347 3.96 -12.88 -18.64
N PRO A 348 5.26 -12.53 -18.46
CA PRO A 348 5.79 -11.26 -18.95
C PRO A 348 5.66 -11.14 -20.47
N ARG A 349 5.29 -9.96 -20.95
CA ARG A 349 5.32 -9.66 -22.39
C ARG A 349 6.75 -9.25 -22.78
N ASN A 350 7.33 -9.97 -23.74
CA ASN A 350 8.54 -9.66 -24.52
C ASN A 350 9.56 -8.69 -23.89
N ARG A 351 10.55 -9.25 -23.18
CA ARG A 351 11.92 -8.72 -23.15
C ARG A 351 12.85 -9.85 -23.57
N ALA A 352 13.94 -9.55 -24.26
CA ALA A 352 14.90 -10.52 -24.79
C ALA A 352 15.55 -11.45 -23.72
N ASN A 353 15.28 -11.21 -22.43
CA ASN A 353 15.61 -12.05 -21.27
C ASN A 353 14.37 -12.31 -20.38
N ALA A 354 13.23 -12.69 -20.96
CA ALA A 354 11.96 -12.81 -20.24
C ALA A 354 12.05 -13.79 -19.06
N SER A 355 11.69 -13.33 -17.85
CA SER A 355 11.51 -14.20 -16.70
C SER A 355 10.41 -15.23 -16.98
N LYS A 356 10.58 -16.47 -16.48
CA LYS A 356 9.60 -17.55 -16.62
C LYS A 356 8.22 -17.14 -16.09
N SER A 357 7.15 -17.73 -16.66
CA SER A 357 5.79 -17.63 -16.13
C SER A 357 5.77 -17.95 -14.65
N ARG A 358 5.05 -17.17 -13.83
CA ARG A 358 5.03 -17.36 -12.38
C ARG A 358 3.72 -16.93 -11.75
N TYR A 359 3.50 -17.37 -10.51
CA TYR A 359 2.40 -16.88 -9.71
C TYR A 359 2.81 -15.68 -8.87
N PHE A 360 1.84 -14.81 -8.62
CA PHE A 360 1.96 -13.75 -7.62
C PHE A 360 0.75 -13.74 -6.72
N ALA A 361 0.98 -13.47 -5.44
CA ALA A 361 -0.07 -13.25 -4.48
C ALA A 361 -0.26 -11.75 -4.23
N PHE A 362 -1.51 -11.32 -4.05
CA PHE A 362 -1.86 -9.96 -3.64
C PHE A 362 -3.07 -9.96 -2.72
N GLY A 363 -3.09 -8.97 -1.83
CA GLY A 363 -4.14 -8.74 -0.84
C GLY A 363 -3.56 -8.15 0.45
N PRO A 364 -4.39 -7.55 1.31
CA PRO A 364 -3.93 -6.91 2.54
C PRO A 364 -3.17 -7.88 3.45
N GLY A 365 -1.97 -7.49 3.90
CA GLY A 365 -1.13 -8.28 4.82
C GLY A 365 -0.48 -9.53 4.22
N LEU A 366 -0.59 -9.75 2.91
CA LEU A 366 -0.14 -10.98 2.26
C LEU A 366 1.32 -10.92 1.79
N SER A 367 2.07 -12.00 1.99
CA SER A 367 3.36 -12.18 1.33
C SER A 367 3.14 -12.46 -0.16
N ARG A 368 3.90 -11.80 -1.05
CA ARG A 368 3.81 -12.03 -2.50
C ARG A 368 4.21 -13.46 -2.93
N ARG A 369 4.85 -14.22 -2.03
CA ARG A 369 5.34 -15.58 -2.31
C ARG A 369 4.21 -16.59 -2.37
N VAL A 370 4.21 -17.36 -3.45
CA VAL A 370 3.30 -18.48 -3.67
C VAL A 370 4.12 -19.77 -3.62
N LYS A 371 3.63 -20.79 -2.94
CA LYS A 371 4.25 -22.12 -2.92
C LYS A 371 3.33 -23.12 -3.60
N THR A 372 3.83 -23.79 -4.62
CA THR A 372 3.15 -24.91 -5.29
C THR A 372 3.81 -26.23 -4.87
N SER A 373 3.01 -27.27 -4.71
CA SER A 373 3.50 -28.63 -4.46
C SER A 373 2.45 -29.65 -4.87
N GLY A 374 2.69 -30.38 -5.96
CA GLY A 374 1.75 -31.35 -6.49
C GLY A 374 0.40 -30.69 -6.80
N ASN A 375 -0.67 -31.15 -6.13
CA ASN A 375 -2.02 -30.62 -6.26
C ASN A 375 -2.34 -29.46 -5.31
N THR A 376 -1.33 -28.82 -4.72
CA THR A 376 -1.54 -27.71 -3.77
C THR A 376 -0.89 -26.43 -4.21
N ILE A 377 -1.56 -25.32 -3.93
CA ILE A 377 -1.04 -23.96 -4.06
C ILE A 377 -1.38 -23.18 -2.79
N SER A 378 -0.37 -22.55 -2.21
CA SER A 378 -0.49 -21.91 -0.90
C SER A 378 0.14 -20.53 -0.83
N ILE A 379 -0.46 -19.71 0.03
CA ILE A 379 -0.06 -18.35 0.36
C ILE A 379 -0.14 -18.15 1.87
N GLN A 380 0.62 -17.17 2.36
CA GLN A 380 0.65 -16.82 3.77
C GLN A 380 0.74 -15.31 3.95
N GLY A 381 0.10 -14.80 5.00
CA GLY A 381 0.11 -13.38 5.35
C GLY A 381 -0.12 -13.18 6.84
N ILE A 382 0.10 -11.96 7.31
CA ILE A 382 -0.33 -11.54 8.65
C ILE A 382 -1.84 -11.36 8.67
N LEU A 383 -2.43 -11.28 9.87
CA LEU A 383 -3.86 -11.04 10.02
C LEU A 383 -4.23 -9.65 9.45
N PRO A 384 -5.10 -9.56 8.43
CA PRO A 384 -5.59 -8.27 7.95
C PRO A 384 -6.34 -7.51 9.04
N SER A 385 -6.21 -6.19 9.06
CA SER A 385 -6.82 -5.33 10.08
C SER A 385 -8.34 -5.50 10.19
N ALA A 386 -9.01 -5.72 9.06
CA ALA A 386 -10.46 -5.95 9.00
C ALA A 386 -10.93 -7.24 9.70
N LEU A 387 -10.03 -8.16 10.05
CA LEU A 387 -10.33 -9.41 10.75
C LEU A 387 -9.91 -9.39 12.24
N ARG A 388 -9.36 -8.26 12.73
CA ARG A 388 -8.90 -8.12 14.13
C ARG A 388 -10.04 -8.35 15.11
N GLY A 389 -9.77 -9.13 16.17
CA GLY A 389 -10.72 -9.42 17.24
C GLY A 389 -11.86 -10.38 16.85
N ALA A 390 -11.95 -10.82 15.60
CA ALA A 390 -12.94 -11.80 15.17
C ALA A 390 -12.64 -13.17 15.81
N LYS A 391 -13.64 -13.76 16.47
CA LYS A 391 -13.56 -15.15 16.99
C LYS A 391 -13.99 -16.18 15.96
N GLN A 392 -14.75 -15.75 14.96
CA GLN A 392 -15.26 -16.57 13.88
C GLN A 392 -15.35 -15.69 12.64
N ILE A 393 -14.99 -16.25 11.48
CA ILE A 393 -15.04 -15.57 10.19
C ILE A 393 -15.75 -16.45 9.17
N ALA A 394 -16.42 -15.84 8.19
CA ALA A 394 -16.90 -16.53 7.01
C ALA A 394 -15.78 -16.64 5.98
N VAL A 395 -15.52 -17.84 5.47
CA VAL A 395 -14.50 -18.06 4.43
C VAL A 395 -15.13 -18.75 3.24
N SER A 396 -14.83 -18.26 2.05
CA SER A 396 -15.14 -18.94 0.78
C SER A 396 -13.95 -18.84 -0.16
N ALA A 397 -13.95 -19.64 -1.22
CA ALA A 397 -12.87 -19.61 -2.20
C ALA A 397 -13.39 -19.92 -3.60
N ASP A 398 -12.64 -19.47 -4.61
CA ASP A 398 -12.93 -19.80 -5.99
C ASP A 398 -11.66 -19.86 -6.86
N ALA A 399 -11.80 -20.47 -8.03
CA ALA A 399 -10.81 -20.40 -9.10
C ALA A 399 -11.46 -19.94 -10.40
N SER A 400 -10.72 -19.17 -11.21
CA SER A 400 -11.14 -18.74 -12.55
C SER A 400 -10.13 -19.14 -13.62
N ALA A 401 -10.66 -19.40 -14.81
CA ALA A 401 -9.88 -19.78 -15.99
C ALA A 401 -9.35 -18.53 -16.74
N PRO A 402 -8.36 -18.69 -17.64
CA PRO A 402 -7.83 -17.57 -18.41
C PRO A 402 -8.91 -16.83 -19.19
N GLY A 403 -8.91 -15.50 -19.10
CA GLY A 403 -9.81 -14.66 -19.90
C GLY A 403 -11.25 -14.63 -19.41
N SER A 404 -11.54 -15.14 -18.21
CA SER A 404 -12.81 -14.89 -17.49
C SER A 404 -12.55 -14.67 -16.01
N ASP A 405 -13.27 -13.73 -15.41
CA ASP A 405 -13.29 -13.56 -13.96
C ASP A 405 -14.42 -14.37 -13.29
N ASP A 406 -15.27 -15.00 -14.11
CA ASP A 406 -16.31 -15.91 -13.62
C ASP A 406 -15.67 -17.17 -13.04
N PRO A 407 -16.07 -17.59 -11.83
CA PRO A 407 -15.45 -18.74 -11.21
C PRO A 407 -15.89 -20.04 -11.86
N VAL A 408 -14.92 -20.88 -12.22
CA VAL A 408 -15.14 -22.24 -12.75
C VAL A 408 -15.23 -23.29 -11.65
N ALA A 409 -14.66 -23.01 -10.48
CA ALA A 409 -14.79 -23.84 -9.28
C ALA A 409 -15.01 -22.95 -8.06
N ARG A 410 -15.78 -23.44 -7.08
CA ARG A 410 -16.14 -22.68 -5.87
C ARG A 410 -16.16 -23.59 -4.64
N ILE A 411 -15.72 -23.03 -3.53
CA ILE A 411 -15.96 -23.53 -2.19
C ILE A 411 -16.98 -22.58 -1.55
N PRO A 412 -18.15 -23.07 -1.13
CA PRO A 412 -19.19 -22.24 -0.53
C PRO A 412 -18.70 -21.61 0.78
N ALA A 413 -19.34 -20.51 1.17
CA ALA A 413 -19.05 -19.84 2.43
C ALA A 413 -19.26 -20.78 3.61
N GLY A 414 -18.22 -20.96 4.43
CA GLY A 414 -18.25 -21.75 5.66
C GLY A 414 -17.75 -20.94 6.85
N PRO A 415 -18.30 -21.16 8.05
CA PRO A 415 -17.77 -20.54 9.26
C PRO A 415 -16.45 -21.20 9.67
N VAL A 416 -15.46 -20.38 10.02
CA VAL A 416 -14.15 -20.82 10.52
C VAL A 416 -13.92 -20.21 11.90
N ALA A 417 -13.76 -21.06 12.91
CA ALA A 417 -13.33 -20.62 14.22
C ALA A 417 -11.91 -20.05 14.12
N PHE A 418 -11.73 -18.84 14.64
CA PHE A 418 -10.51 -18.08 14.46
C PHE A 418 -9.82 -17.95 15.83
N SER A 419 -8.68 -18.64 15.99
CA SER A 419 -7.95 -18.69 17.25
C SER A 419 -6.46 -18.93 17.01
N GLY A 420 -5.62 -18.63 18.01
CA GLY A 420 -4.19 -18.96 17.97
C GLY A 420 -3.31 -18.02 17.14
N ILE A 421 -3.88 -17.02 16.46
CA ILE A 421 -3.13 -15.99 15.72
C ILE A 421 -3.11 -14.66 16.48
N ARG A 422 -1.96 -13.99 16.46
CA ARG A 422 -1.75 -12.66 17.04
C ARG A 422 -1.50 -11.65 15.94
N ASP A 423 -1.92 -10.43 16.20
CA ASP A 423 -1.59 -9.28 15.37
C ASP A 423 -0.19 -8.78 15.72
N PRO A 424 0.73 -8.70 14.74
CA PRO A 424 2.04 -8.11 14.98
C PRO A 424 2.02 -6.59 15.07
N GLU A 425 0.96 -5.94 14.60
CA GLU A 425 0.82 -4.50 14.77
C GLU A 425 0.36 -4.18 16.19
N VAL A 426 1.07 -3.28 16.86
CA VAL A 426 0.86 -2.93 18.26
C VAL A 426 0.82 -1.41 18.43
N GLN A 427 0.18 -0.92 19.49
CA GLN A 427 0.23 0.49 19.86
C GLN A 427 1.44 0.75 20.75
N LEU A 428 2.59 1.06 20.15
CA LEU A 428 3.89 1.15 20.85
C LEU A 428 3.86 2.15 22.01
N SER A 429 3.12 3.25 21.88
CA SER A 429 3.02 4.28 22.92
C SER A 429 2.29 3.83 24.19
N SER A 430 1.41 2.81 24.09
CA SER A 430 0.60 2.32 25.20
C SER A 430 1.09 0.99 25.79
N LEU A 431 2.09 0.36 25.19
CA LEU A 431 2.63 -0.92 25.63
C LEU A 431 3.24 -0.85 27.03
N LYS A 432 3.02 -1.93 27.77
CA LYS A 432 3.63 -2.21 29.06
C LYS A 432 4.52 -3.46 28.95
N PRO A 433 5.53 -3.62 29.83
CA PRO A 433 6.44 -4.77 29.80
C PRO A 433 5.75 -6.15 29.78
N GLN A 434 4.58 -6.26 30.41
CA GLN A 434 3.78 -7.48 30.51
C GLN A 434 2.95 -7.82 29.26
N ASP A 435 2.81 -6.90 28.31
CA ASP A 435 2.01 -7.15 27.10
C ASP A 435 2.74 -8.07 26.12
N GLY A 436 4.07 -8.15 26.23
CA GLY A 436 4.94 -9.08 25.50
C GLY A 436 5.28 -10.37 26.27
N PRO A 437 6.19 -11.20 25.74
CA PRO A 437 7.08 -10.92 24.62
C PRO A 437 6.41 -11.04 23.24
N PHE A 438 6.94 -10.28 22.28
CA PHE A 438 6.52 -10.27 20.88
C PHE A 438 7.64 -10.85 20.01
N SER A 439 7.34 -11.88 19.22
CA SER A 439 8.28 -12.40 18.21
C SER A 439 8.51 -11.41 17.07
N LEU A 440 7.51 -10.58 16.79
CA LEU A 440 7.48 -9.50 15.81
C LEU A 440 6.59 -8.40 16.39
N ALA A 441 7.01 -7.14 16.29
CA ALA A 441 6.22 -5.99 16.72
C ALA A 441 6.52 -4.77 15.87
N TYR A 442 5.48 -4.17 15.32
CA TYR A 442 5.59 -2.90 14.61
C TYR A 442 4.34 -2.04 14.80
N GLN A 443 4.40 -0.79 14.39
CA GLN A 443 3.28 0.12 14.26
C GLN A 443 3.47 0.96 13.00
N ALA A 444 2.45 1.05 12.17
CA ALA A 444 2.40 2.08 11.13
C ALA A 444 1.75 3.34 11.70
N PHE A 445 2.46 4.46 11.67
CA PHE A 445 1.89 5.78 11.86
C PHE A 445 1.53 6.35 10.49
N HIS A 446 0.29 6.82 10.34
CA HIS A 446 -0.29 7.16 9.05
C HIS A 446 -1.39 8.21 9.14
N TYR A 447 -1.60 8.90 8.02
CA TYR A 447 -2.75 9.79 7.82
C TYR A 447 -4.01 8.99 7.42
N TYR A 448 -5.06 9.64 6.93
CA TYR A 448 -6.28 8.94 6.49
C TYR A 448 -5.97 8.02 5.30
N ALA A 449 -6.64 6.87 5.23
CA ALA A 449 -6.44 5.96 4.10
C ALA A 449 -6.75 6.66 2.77
N LEU A 450 -6.09 6.22 1.69
CA LEU A 450 -6.43 6.69 0.35
C LEU A 450 -7.89 6.29 0.05
N PRO A 451 -8.75 7.22 -0.38
CA PRO A 451 -10.10 6.89 -0.79
C PRO A 451 -10.08 5.97 -2.02
N ASN A 452 -11.06 5.07 -2.13
CA ASN A 452 -11.24 4.32 -3.37
C ASN A 452 -11.68 5.31 -4.47
N PRO A 453 -10.98 5.38 -5.62
CA PRO A 453 -11.31 6.29 -6.71
C PRO A 453 -12.75 6.08 -7.23
N ARG A 454 -13.26 4.84 -7.22
CA ARG A 454 -14.64 4.53 -7.63
C ARG A 454 -15.66 5.12 -6.66
N ASP A 455 -15.37 5.07 -5.36
CA ASP A 455 -16.26 5.60 -4.31
C ASP A 455 -16.40 7.12 -4.40
N LEU A 456 -15.29 7.83 -4.69
CA LEU A 456 -15.30 9.27 -4.94
C LEU A 456 -16.20 9.62 -6.13
N THR A 457 -15.98 9.00 -7.30
CA THR A 457 -16.78 9.26 -8.50
C THR A 457 -18.25 8.91 -8.27
N CYS A 458 -18.53 7.72 -7.73
CA CYS A 458 -19.88 7.26 -7.49
C CYS A 458 -20.64 8.17 -6.52
N SER A 459 -19.97 8.74 -5.51
CA SER A 459 -20.58 9.71 -4.60
C SER A 459 -21.10 10.93 -5.36
N VAL A 460 -20.28 11.50 -6.26
CA VAL A 460 -20.62 12.66 -7.07
C VAL A 460 -21.72 12.33 -8.10
N ILE A 461 -21.52 11.28 -8.92
CA ILE A 461 -22.42 10.93 -10.02
C ILE A 461 -23.80 10.53 -9.51
N LYS A 462 -23.88 9.73 -8.43
CA LYS A 462 -25.18 9.34 -7.85
C LYS A 462 -25.95 10.55 -7.29
N SER A 463 -25.24 11.57 -6.80
CA SER A 463 -25.86 12.74 -6.18
C SER A 463 -26.25 13.83 -7.18
N LEU A 464 -25.43 14.06 -8.21
CA LEU A 464 -25.57 15.19 -9.13
C LEU A 464 -25.93 14.79 -10.57
N GLY A 465 -25.99 13.49 -10.86
CA GLY A 465 -26.25 12.91 -12.17
C GLY A 465 -24.96 12.68 -12.99
N ASP A 466 -25.07 11.82 -14.00
CA ASP A 466 -23.98 11.48 -14.92
C ASP A 466 -23.74 12.58 -15.97
N LYS A 467 -23.19 13.71 -15.51
CA LYS A 467 -22.98 14.92 -16.33
C LYS A 467 -21.54 15.41 -16.34
N PHE A 468 -20.62 14.62 -15.79
CA PHE A 468 -19.22 14.99 -15.61
C PHE A 468 -18.34 14.15 -16.52
N ASP A 469 -17.49 14.82 -17.29
CA ASP A 469 -16.48 14.17 -18.13
C ASP A 469 -15.17 13.97 -17.32
N PHE A 470 -14.89 14.88 -16.38
CA PHE A 470 -13.69 14.90 -15.53
C PHE A 470 -14.03 15.25 -14.08
N LEU A 471 -13.34 14.63 -13.12
CA LEU A 471 -13.43 14.99 -11.70
C LEU A 471 -12.03 15.19 -11.10
N ALA A 472 -11.79 16.36 -10.52
CA ALA A 472 -10.56 16.66 -9.77
C ALA A 472 -10.92 16.84 -8.29
N TYR A 473 -10.19 16.16 -7.41
CA TYR A 473 -10.46 16.19 -5.97
C TYR A 473 -9.35 16.90 -5.21
N TYR A 474 -9.76 17.73 -4.25
CA TYR A 474 -8.90 18.43 -3.31
C TYR A 474 -9.39 18.16 -1.89
N SER A 475 -8.50 18.08 -0.93
CA SER A 475 -8.85 17.81 0.48
C SER A 475 -8.32 18.88 1.44
N ASP A 476 -9.06 19.14 2.51
CA ASP A 476 -8.61 19.92 3.66
C ASP A 476 -7.76 19.10 4.66
N PHE A 477 -7.60 17.80 4.40
CA PHE A 477 -6.76 16.88 5.16
C PHE A 477 -5.73 16.16 4.27
N ARG A 478 -4.63 15.71 4.88
CA ARG A 478 -3.65 14.83 4.24
C ARG A 478 -4.14 13.37 4.27
N VAL A 479 -3.90 12.64 3.18
CA VAL A 479 -4.07 11.18 3.07
C VAL A 479 -2.73 10.47 3.19
N ASP A 480 -2.74 9.17 3.47
CA ASP A 480 -1.57 8.31 3.70
C ASP A 480 -0.82 7.98 2.40
N ASN A 481 -0.42 9.02 1.66
CA ASN A 481 0.49 8.93 0.53
C ASN A 481 1.84 9.59 0.87
N GLN A 482 2.91 8.96 0.39
CA GLN A 482 4.29 9.44 0.53
C GLN A 482 4.62 10.59 -0.44
N GLU A 483 3.75 10.87 -1.39
CA GLU A 483 3.84 12.00 -2.31
C GLU A 483 2.59 12.87 -2.23
N ALA A 484 2.78 14.17 -2.38
CA ALA A 484 1.68 15.12 -2.57
C ALA A 484 1.14 15.10 -4.01
N GLY A 485 1.96 14.61 -4.97
CA GLY A 485 1.58 14.44 -6.37
C GLY A 485 0.41 13.47 -6.54
N THR A 486 -0.39 13.66 -7.59
CA THR A 486 -1.63 12.91 -7.77
C THR A 486 -1.65 12.13 -9.07
N PRO A 487 -1.53 10.80 -9.04
CA PRO A 487 -1.74 10.01 -10.25
C PRO A 487 -3.21 10.11 -10.70
N SER A 488 -3.45 9.92 -11.99
CA SER A 488 -4.79 9.94 -12.57
C SER A 488 -5.20 8.61 -13.18
N ASP A 489 -6.51 8.34 -13.23
CA ASP A 489 -7.10 7.20 -13.94
C ASP A 489 -7.68 7.62 -15.30
N GLY A 490 -7.78 6.65 -16.21
CA GLY A 490 -8.39 6.85 -17.53
C GLY A 490 -7.43 7.24 -18.67
N PRO A 491 -7.99 7.52 -19.86
CA PRO A 491 -9.43 7.51 -20.17
C PRO A 491 -10.10 6.16 -19.95
N LEU A 492 -11.28 6.15 -19.33
CA LEU A 492 -12.06 4.94 -19.00
C LEU A 492 -13.14 4.61 -20.04
N GLY A 493 -13.52 5.57 -20.89
CA GLY A 493 -14.36 5.43 -22.09
C GLY A 493 -15.67 6.20 -22.10
N ALA A 494 -16.09 6.71 -23.26
CA ALA A 494 -17.28 7.57 -23.41
C ALA A 494 -18.40 6.91 -24.24
N VAL A 495 -19.67 7.23 -23.94
CA VAL A 495 -20.82 7.04 -24.86
C VAL A 495 -20.59 7.80 -26.19
N GLY A 496 -19.74 8.82 -26.18
CA GLY A 496 -19.32 9.59 -27.37
C GLY A 496 -18.25 8.92 -28.25
N GLY A 497 -17.86 7.68 -27.96
CA GLY A 497 -16.81 6.94 -28.67
C GLY A 497 -15.51 6.84 -27.88
N ALA A 498 -14.70 5.84 -28.20
CA ALA A 498 -13.44 5.63 -27.49
C ALA A 498 -12.45 6.78 -27.76
N VAL A 499 -11.79 7.28 -26.71
CA VAL A 499 -10.61 8.13 -26.91
C VAL A 499 -9.56 7.31 -27.66
N THR A 500 -9.21 7.69 -28.88
CA THR A 500 -8.24 6.98 -29.72
C THR A 500 -6.82 7.47 -29.43
N GLY A 501 -5.79 6.67 -29.77
CA GLY A 501 -4.39 7.08 -29.63
C GLY A 501 -3.78 6.95 -28.23
N ILE A 502 -4.53 6.49 -27.23
CA ILE A 502 -4.06 6.32 -25.83
C ILE A 502 -3.58 4.91 -25.50
N GLY A 503 -3.55 3.99 -26.47
CA GLY A 503 -3.05 2.61 -26.34
C GLY A 503 -3.72 1.70 -25.29
N ALA A 504 -4.79 2.13 -24.63
CA ALA A 504 -5.52 1.37 -23.63
C ALA A 504 -6.92 0.98 -24.11
N THR A 505 -7.33 -0.26 -23.84
CA THR A 505 -8.74 -0.68 -23.95
C THR A 505 -9.53 -0.01 -22.82
N GLN A 506 -10.50 0.79 -23.18
CA GLN A 506 -11.42 1.45 -22.25
C GLN A 506 -12.45 0.45 -21.73
N SER A 507 -12.54 0.27 -20.42
CA SER A 507 -13.44 -0.68 -19.75
C SER A 507 -13.69 -0.27 -18.29
N GLY A 508 -14.65 -0.92 -17.62
CA GLY A 508 -14.88 -0.74 -16.18
C GLY A 508 -15.78 0.47 -15.82
N LEU A 509 -16.42 1.12 -16.80
CA LEU A 509 -17.28 2.29 -16.58
C LEU A 509 -18.40 2.05 -15.56
N GLY A 510 -19.01 0.87 -15.57
CA GLY A 510 -20.05 0.51 -14.60
C GLY A 510 -19.56 0.58 -13.14
N SER A 511 -18.27 0.37 -12.90
CA SER A 511 -17.68 0.46 -11.54
C SER A 511 -17.65 1.90 -11.00
N TYR A 512 -17.75 2.91 -11.87
CA TYR A 512 -17.77 4.33 -11.52
C TYR A 512 -19.19 4.92 -11.45
N CYS A 513 -20.22 4.08 -11.53
CA CYS A 513 -21.63 4.51 -11.51
C CYS A 513 -22.03 5.46 -12.65
N THR A 514 -21.19 5.59 -13.69
CA THR A 514 -21.47 6.38 -14.88
C THR A 514 -22.30 5.56 -15.88
N GLN A 515 -23.16 6.23 -16.64
CA GLN A 515 -23.81 5.71 -17.84
C GLN A 515 -22.90 5.84 -19.07
N GLY A 516 -21.64 6.24 -18.85
CA GLY A 516 -20.55 6.27 -19.81
C GLY A 516 -20.18 7.69 -20.24
N ARG A 517 -20.54 8.73 -19.49
CA ARG A 517 -19.99 10.07 -19.77
C ARG A 517 -18.59 10.27 -19.17
N PHE A 518 -18.37 9.72 -17.99
CA PHE A 518 -17.15 9.92 -17.21
C PHE A 518 -15.91 9.36 -17.91
N GLN A 519 -14.87 10.17 -18.06
CA GLN A 519 -13.63 9.78 -18.74
C GLN A 519 -12.46 9.57 -17.79
N TRP A 520 -12.33 10.43 -16.77
CA TRP A 520 -11.05 10.61 -16.09
C TRP A 520 -11.25 11.27 -14.71
N GLN A 521 -10.42 10.88 -13.75
CA GLN A 521 -10.27 11.61 -12.48
C GLN A 521 -8.86 11.54 -11.92
N PHE A 522 -8.62 12.37 -10.91
CA PHE A 522 -7.58 12.12 -9.91
C PHE A 522 -7.89 10.84 -9.11
N ILE A 523 -6.89 9.97 -8.96
CA ILE A 523 -7.02 8.71 -8.19
C ILE A 523 -7.13 8.98 -6.70
N GLN A 524 -6.59 10.12 -6.24
CA GLN A 524 -6.60 10.55 -4.86
C GLN A 524 -6.78 12.06 -4.76
N PRO A 525 -7.27 12.59 -3.63
CA PRO A 525 -7.36 14.04 -3.45
C PRO A 525 -5.99 14.68 -3.24
N VAL A 526 -5.80 15.86 -3.83
CA VAL A 526 -4.63 16.71 -3.56
C VAL A 526 -4.87 17.46 -2.26
N TYR A 527 -3.97 17.32 -1.28
CA TYR A 527 -4.05 18.08 -0.04
C TYR A 527 -3.83 19.57 -0.30
N SER A 528 -4.79 20.41 0.13
CA SER A 528 -4.74 21.87 0.01
C SER A 528 -3.51 22.52 0.65
N GLY A 529 -2.90 21.89 1.66
CA GLY A 529 -1.65 22.38 2.26
C GLY A 529 -0.37 21.94 1.55
N SER A 530 -0.43 21.11 0.51
CA SER A 530 0.76 20.64 -0.21
C SER A 530 1.41 21.72 -1.09
N ASN A 531 2.67 21.52 -1.48
CA ASN A 531 3.35 22.42 -2.42
C ASN A 531 2.62 22.50 -3.77
N GLN A 532 2.05 21.36 -4.22
CA GLN A 532 1.23 21.31 -5.44
C GLN A 532 0.06 22.29 -5.41
N MET A 533 -0.49 22.61 -4.25
CA MET A 533 -1.65 23.52 -4.15
C MET A 533 -1.29 24.98 -3.92
N GLN A 534 -0.05 25.27 -3.55
CA GLN A 534 0.36 26.63 -3.22
C GLN A 534 0.65 27.51 -4.44
N GLU A 535 0.46 26.98 -5.67
CA GLU A 535 0.65 27.61 -6.99
C GLU A 535 2.10 28.07 -7.29
N ARG A 536 2.85 28.48 -6.26
CA ARG A 536 4.20 29.02 -6.31
C ARG A 536 5.01 28.67 -5.06
N PRO A 537 6.34 28.54 -5.19
CA PRO A 537 7.23 28.61 -4.04
C PRO A 537 7.06 29.95 -3.32
N PRO A 538 7.10 29.99 -1.97
CA PRO A 538 7.16 31.24 -1.23
C PRO A 538 8.44 32.02 -1.58
N GLN A 539 8.47 33.34 -1.31
CA GLN A 539 9.59 34.20 -1.69
C GLN A 539 10.93 33.78 -1.05
N ASP A 540 10.85 33.16 0.12
CA ASP A 540 11.98 32.61 0.89
C ASP A 540 12.18 31.11 0.67
N ALA A 541 11.55 30.52 -0.37
CA ALA A 541 11.81 29.14 -0.74
C ALA A 541 13.31 28.94 -1.00
N PRO A 542 13.94 27.86 -0.47
CA PRO A 542 15.37 27.69 -0.62
C PRO A 542 15.74 27.45 -2.10
N VAL A 543 16.77 28.15 -2.57
CA VAL A 543 17.30 28.09 -3.94
C VAL A 543 18.58 27.25 -3.97
N GLY A 544 18.82 26.52 -5.06
CA GLY A 544 20.07 25.81 -5.34
C GLY A 544 20.18 24.39 -4.78
N THR A 545 19.07 23.75 -4.44
CA THR A 545 19.06 22.32 -4.04
C THR A 545 18.74 21.40 -5.22
N ASP A 546 18.99 20.11 -5.03
CA ASP A 546 18.61 19.03 -5.96
C ASP A 546 17.10 18.88 -6.17
N HIS A 547 16.29 19.60 -5.38
CA HIS A 547 14.83 19.68 -5.48
C HIS A 547 14.33 21.09 -5.79
N ASP A 548 15.22 22.01 -6.14
CA ASP A 548 14.88 23.40 -6.45
C ASP A 548 14.00 23.46 -7.70
N ILE A 549 12.74 23.84 -7.55
CA ILE A 549 11.83 24.11 -8.67
C ILE A 549 11.74 25.60 -9.01
N THR A 550 12.52 26.46 -8.35
CA THR A 550 12.55 27.89 -8.65
C THR A 550 13.05 28.18 -10.05
N PHE A 551 13.73 27.22 -10.71
CA PHE A 551 14.01 27.31 -12.14
C PHE A 551 12.74 27.43 -13.00
N TYR A 552 11.59 26.95 -12.53
CA TYR A 552 10.30 27.14 -13.20
C TYR A 552 9.67 28.51 -12.95
N GLN A 553 10.24 29.36 -12.08
CA GLN A 553 9.65 30.68 -11.74
C GLN A 553 9.43 31.54 -12.98
N GLN A 554 10.34 31.49 -13.95
CA GLN A 554 10.20 32.24 -15.20
C GLN A 554 9.01 31.72 -16.01
N GLN A 555 8.90 30.41 -16.26
CA GLN A 555 7.74 29.85 -16.97
C GLN A 555 6.41 30.07 -16.22
N LEU A 556 6.43 30.03 -14.89
CA LEU A 556 5.25 30.33 -14.07
C LEU A 556 4.83 31.80 -14.14
N ALA A 557 5.75 32.72 -14.47
CA ALA A 557 5.53 34.16 -14.55
C ALA A 557 5.15 34.67 -15.96
N GLU A 558 5.44 33.91 -17.01
CA GLU A 558 5.12 34.26 -18.41
C GLU A 558 3.63 34.58 -18.71
N PRO A 559 2.61 33.97 -18.07
CA PRO A 559 1.22 34.10 -18.55
C PRO A 559 0.40 35.35 -18.14
N SER A 560 0.87 36.29 -17.31
CA SER A 560 0.01 37.40 -16.86
C SER A 560 0.69 38.75 -16.63
N GLN A 561 -0.12 39.83 -16.61
CA GLN A 561 0.33 41.21 -16.39
C GLN A 561 0.90 41.47 -14.99
N ASP A 562 0.48 40.69 -13.98
CA ASP A 562 1.04 40.69 -12.62
C ASP A 562 2.10 39.59 -12.42
N GLY A 563 2.45 38.89 -13.50
CA GLY A 563 3.37 37.77 -13.49
C GLY A 563 2.91 36.59 -12.65
N LYS A 564 1.59 36.38 -12.46
CA LYS A 564 0.88 35.29 -11.77
C LYS A 564 -0.08 34.49 -12.70
N MET A 565 0.12 33.18 -12.80
CA MET A 565 -0.85 32.30 -13.44
C MET A 565 -2.19 32.35 -12.68
N PRO A 566 -3.34 32.59 -13.34
CA PRO A 566 -4.64 32.55 -12.67
C PRO A 566 -4.91 31.16 -12.06
N PRO A 567 -5.58 31.04 -10.90
CA PRO A 567 -5.87 29.76 -10.25
C PRO A 567 -6.53 28.73 -11.18
N TYR A 568 -7.44 29.18 -12.04
CA TYR A 568 -8.07 28.34 -13.05
C TYR A 568 -7.05 27.75 -14.05
N MET A 569 -6.10 28.56 -14.54
CA MET A 569 -5.07 28.09 -15.47
C MET A 569 -4.12 27.12 -14.78
N TYR A 570 -3.81 27.37 -13.52
CA TYR A 570 -3.00 26.46 -12.71
C TYR A 570 -3.68 25.10 -12.53
N ALA A 571 -4.95 25.08 -12.11
CA ALA A 571 -5.73 23.85 -11.96
C ALA A 571 -5.82 23.07 -13.28
N ILE A 572 -6.08 23.75 -14.41
CA ILE A 572 -6.10 23.11 -15.73
C ILE A 572 -4.73 22.56 -16.13
N SER A 573 -3.64 23.24 -15.78
CA SER A 573 -2.28 22.77 -16.07
C SER A 573 -1.96 21.45 -15.35
N GLN A 574 -2.43 21.26 -14.12
CA GLN A 574 -2.25 20.02 -13.36
C GLN A 574 -3.03 18.86 -13.99
N ILE A 575 -4.27 19.11 -14.40
CA ILE A 575 -5.06 18.11 -15.13
C ILE A 575 -4.38 17.75 -16.47
N ALA A 576 -3.91 18.74 -17.21
CA ALA A 576 -3.23 18.52 -18.49
C ALA A 576 -1.89 17.78 -18.32
N HIS A 577 -1.15 18.06 -17.24
CA HIS A 577 0.09 17.37 -16.89
C HIS A 577 -0.15 15.86 -16.69
N GLU A 578 -1.14 15.51 -15.87
CA GLU A 578 -1.50 14.12 -15.60
C GLU A 578 -2.03 13.39 -16.84
N MET A 579 -2.82 14.08 -17.68
CA MET A 579 -3.21 13.56 -18.99
C MET A 579 -2.00 13.33 -19.91
N GLY A 580 -1.02 14.23 -19.87
CA GLY A 580 0.23 14.15 -20.64
C GLY A 580 1.05 12.91 -20.32
N HIS A 581 1.19 12.55 -19.03
CA HIS A 581 1.86 11.31 -18.61
C HIS A 581 1.23 10.08 -19.26
N ARG A 582 -0.11 10.02 -19.33
CA ARG A 582 -0.82 8.91 -19.97
C ARG A 582 -0.61 8.86 -21.47
N TRP A 583 -0.72 9.99 -22.17
CA TRP A 583 -0.46 10.04 -23.60
C TRP A 583 0.97 9.60 -23.92
N ALA A 584 1.96 10.12 -23.20
CA ALA A 584 3.36 9.76 -23.40
C ALA A 584 3.63 8.26 -23.14
N ALA A 585 2.99 7.65 -22.13
CA ALA A 585 3.16 6.23 -21.81
C ALA A 585 2.70 5.27 -22.92
N PHE A 586 1.81 5.72 -23.81
CA PHE A 586 1.20 4.87 -24.83
C PHE A 586 1.35 5.39 -26.26
N VAL A 587 2.16 6.43 -26.45
CA VAL A 587 2.51 6.94 -27.77
C VAL A 587 3.20 5.83 -28.56
N SER A 588 2.79 5.66 -29.82
CA SER A 588 3.34 4.69 -30.75
C SER A 588 3.48 5.32 -32.14
N ALA A 589 4.46 4.86 -32.90
CA ALA A 589 4.66 5.22 -34.30
C ALA A 589 4.26 4.05 -35.19
N ARG A 590 3.61 4.34 -36.33
CA ARG A 590 3.40 3.36 -37.38
C ARG A 590 4.46 3.54 -38.46
N VAL A 591 5.30 2.53 -38.66
CA VAL A 591 6.34 2.51 -39.70
C VAL A 591 5.99 1.38 -40.67
N GLY A 592 5.45 1.72 -41.83
CA GLY A 592 4.87 0.74 -42.76
C GLY A 592 3.67 0.00 -42.16
N SER A 593 3.75 -1.34 -42.10
CA SER A 593 2.73 -2.20 -41.47
C SER A 593 2.95 -2.42 -39.97
N GLU A 594 4.06 -1.95 -39.40
CA GLU A 594 4.44 -2.21 -38.01
C GLU A 594 4.03 -1.05 -37.10
N THR A 595 3.59 -1.37 -35.88
CA THR A 595 3.29 -0.40 -34.82
C THR A 595 4.35 -0.51 -33.74
N ILE A 596 5.11 0.56 -33.53
CA ILE A 596 6.24 0.63 -32.61
C ILE A 596 5.82 1.47 -31.40
N PRO A 597 5.79 0.92 -30.17
CA PRO A 597 5.59 1.72 -28.97
C PRO A 597 6.79 2.66 -28.76
N LEU A 598 6.52 3.92 -28.48
CA LEU A 598 7.49 4.98 -28.20
C LEU A 598 7.50 5.38 -26.72
N GLY A 599 6.50 4.95 -25.94
CA GLY A 599 6.48 5.07 -24.49
C GLY A 599 7.47 4.12 -23.78
N PRO A 600 7.83 4.40 -22.51
CA PRO A 600 8.82 3.66 -21.73
C PRO A 600 8.47 2.20 -21.37
#